data_AF-A0A2H5WYE2-F1
#
_entry.id   AF-A0A2H5WYE2-F1
#
_cell.length_a   1.000
_cell.length_b   1.000
_cell.length_c   1.000
_cell.angle_alpha   90.00
_cell.angle_beta   90.00
_cell.angle_gamma   90.00
#
_symmetry.space_group_name_H-M   'P 1'
#
loop_
_entity.id
_entity.type
_entity.pdbx_description
1 polymer ?
#
loop_
_entity_poly.entity_id
_entity_poly.type
_entity_poly.pdbx_seq_one_letter_code
_entity_poly.pdbx_strand_id
1 'polypeptide(L)' 'MATPLTVEELYERYIRMLTPQQKIHLLAKIAEELAKSHTGEKPQSILDLHGLGAEIWHGIDPQEYIDQLRSEWDHRP' A
#
# COMPACT_ATOMS: atom_id res chain seq x y z
N MET A 1 -33.74 15.70 -10.91
CA MET A 1 -32.32 15.49 -10.59
C MET A 1 -32.24 15.35 -9.08
N ALA A 2 -31.89 14.17 -8.55
CA ALA A 2 -31.82 13.95 -7.10
C ALA A 2 -30.57 14.65 -6.56
N THR A 3 -30.72 15.48 -5.53
CA THR A 3 -29.61 16.08 -4.80
C THR A 3 -28.78 14.95 -4.19
N PRO A 4 -27.45 14.94 -4.33
CA PRO A 4 -26.63 13.93 -3.67
C PRO A 4 -26.84 14.04 -2.15
N LEU A 5 -27.06 12.89 -1.50
CA LEU A 5 -27.11 12.82 -0.04
C LEU A 5 -25.77 13.31 0.54
N THR A 6 -25.83 14.04 1.64
CA THR A 6 -24.63 14.40 2.39
C THR A 6 -23.98 13.14 2.98
N VAL A 7 -22.67 13.21 3.28
CA VAL A 7 -21.93 12.07 3.84
C VAL A 7 -22.53 11.65 5.19
N GLU A 8 -22.95 12.64 5.99
CA GLU A 8 -23.61 12.45 7.27
C GLU A 8 -24.96 11.73 7.13
N GLU A 9 -25.77 12.12 6.14
CA GLU A 9 -27.05 11.45 5.86
C GLU A 9 -26.85 10.02 5.35
N LEU A 10 -25.83 9.78 4.52
CA LEU A 10 -25.50 8.45 4.03
C LEU A 10 -25.03 7.56 5.18
N TYR A 11 -24.23 8.11 6.09
CA TYR A 11 -23.79 7.40 7.28
C TYR A 11 -24.97 7.00 8.17
N GLU A 12 -25.82 7.96 8.54
CA GLU A 12 -26.94 7.71 9.45
C GLU A 12 -28.00 6.76 8.84
N ARG A 13 -28.31 6.92 7.55
CA ARG A 13 -29.36 6.11 6.91
C ARG A 13 -28.91 4.69 6.54
N TYR A 14 -27.65 4.49 6.14
CA TYR A 14 -27.22 3.24 5.52
C TYR A 14 -26.00 2.59 6.17
N ILE A 15 -25.00 3.36 6.60
CA ILE A 15 -23.76 2.77 7.15
C ILE A 15 -23.93 2.42 8.62
N ARG A 16 -24.66 3.23 9.39
CA ARG A 16 -24.80 3.05 10.84
C ARG A 16 -25.37 1.68 11.22
N MET A 17 -26.35 1.20 10.47
CA MET A 17 -27.04 -0.09 10.69
C MET A 17 -26.23 -1.33 10.29
N LEU A 18 -25.09 -1.16 9.60
CA LEU A 18 -24.24 -2.27 9.21
C LEU A 18 -23.54 -2.91 10.42
N THR A 19 -23.32 -4.22 10.36
CA THR A 19 -22.47 -4.92 11.32
C THR A 19 -21.01 -4.45 11.19
N PRO A 20 -20.17 -4.64 12.22
CA PRO A 20 -18.75 -4.31 12.14
C PRO A 20 -18.04 -4.94 10.93
N GLN A 21 -18.34 -6.19 10.62
CA GLN A 21 -17.77 -6.90 9.47
C GLN A 21 -18.20 -6.27 8.13
N GLN A 22 -19.47 -5.88 8.00
CA GLN A 22 -19.98 -5.20 6.81
C GLN A 22 -19.35 -3.81 6.64
N LYS A 23 -19.13 -3.07 7.72
CA LYS A 23 -18.41 -1.78 7.69
C LYS A 23 -16.98 -1.94 7.20
N ILE A 24 -16.26 -2.94 7.70
CA ILE A 24 -14.90 -3.27 7.26
C ILE A 24 -14.88 -3.63 5.77
N HIS A 25 -15.82 -4.45 5.32
CA HIS A 25 -15.92 -4.82 3.91
C HIS A 25 -16.23 -3.61 3.01
N LEU A 26 -17.13 -2.73 3.44
CA LEU A 26 -17.44 -1.49 2.73
C LEU A 26 -16.21 -0.56 2.65
N LEU A 27 -15.49 -0.41 3.76
CA LEU A 27 -14.26 0.38 3.80
C LEU A 27 -13.22 -0.15 2.81
N ALA A 28 -13.01 -1.47 2.76
CA ALA A 28 -12.08 -2.09 1.83
C ALA A 28 -12.45 -1.82 0.36
N LYS A 29 -13.75 -1.92 0.02
CA LYS A 29 -14.24 -1.61 -1.33
C LYS A 29 -14.00 -0.15 -1.71
N ILE A 30 -14.27 0.79 -0.80
CA ILE A 30 -14.02 2.22 -1.03
C ILE A 30 -12.51 2.47 -1.20
N ALA A 31 -11.67 1.87 -0.36
CA ALA A 31 -10.22 2.01 -0.46
C ALA A 31 -9.69 1.46 -1.80
N GLU A 32 -10.18 0.32 -2.27
CA GLU A 32 -9.82 -0.25 -3.56
C GLU A 32 -10.26 0.64 -4.73
N GLU A 33 -11.47 1.19 -4.68
CA GLU A 33 -11.98 2.13 -5.67
C GLU A 33 -11.12 3.40 -5.74
N LEU A 34 -10.76 3.96 -4.58
CA LEU A 34 -9.87 5.11 -4.49
C LEU A 34 -8.47 4.77 -5.03
N ALA A 35 -7.89 3.63 -4.67
CA ALA A 35 -6.60 3.21 -5.21
C ALA A 35 -6.63 3.07 -6.75
N LYS A 36 -7.74 2.58 -7.31
CA LYS A 36 -7.94 2.48 -8.76
C LYS A 36 -8.18 3.83 -9.42
N SER A 37 -8.88 4.77 -8.78
CA SER A 37 -9.09 6.11 -9.34
C SER A 37 -7.81 6.95 -9.41
N HIS A 38 -6.79 6.57 -8.62
CA HIS A 38 -5.44 7.14 -8.67
C HIS A 38 -4.55 6.49 -9.75
N THR A 39 -5.06 5.57 -10.59
CA THR A 39 -4.30 4.99 -11.72
C THR A 39 -4.02 5.98 -12.87
N GLY A 40 -4.39 7.25 -12.71
CA GLY A 40 -3.83 8.37 -13.49
C GLY A 40 -2.42 8.78 -13.05
N GLU A 41 -1.85 8.16 -12.02
CA GLU A 41 -0.45 8.34 -11.65
C GLU A 41 0.46 7.84 -12.77
N LYS A 42 1.51 8.62 -13.06
CA LYS A 42 2.55 8.33 -14.05
C LYS A 42 2.95 6.84 -13.97
N PRO A 43 3.24 6.20 -15.12
CA PRO A 43 3.80 4.85 -15.10
C PRO A 43 4.97 4.82 -14.12
N GLN A 44 4.82 4.02 -13.06
CA GLN A 44 5.82 3.92 -12.01
C GLN A 44 7.12 3.42 -12.64
N SER A 45 8.17 4.21 -12.49
CA SER A 45 9.50 3.82 -12.94
C SER A 45 10.22 3.16 -11.78
N ILE A 46 10.96 2.09 -12.06
CA ILE A 46 11.91 1.56 -11.07
C ILE A 46 12.92 2.62 -10.59
N LEU A 47 13.14 3.66 -11.40
CA LEU A 47 13.99 4.80 -11.06
C LEU A 47 13.38 5.70 -9.98
N ASP A 48 12.07 5.65 -9.74
CA ASP A 48 11.42 6.42 -8.66
C ASP A 48 11.85 5.92 -7.27
N LEU A 49 12.42 4.71 -7.20
CA LEU A 49 12.96 4.11 -5.98
C LEU A 49 14.46 4.41 -5.78
N HIS A 50 15.12 5.06 -6.74
CA HIS A 50 16.55 5.34 -6.69
C HIS A 50 16.88 6.22 -5.47
N GLY A 51 17.81 5.75 -4.64
CA GLY A 51 18.30 6.50 -3.48
C GLY A 51 17.48 6.33 -2.20
N LEU A 52 16.27 5.75 -2.25
CA LEU A 52 15.45 5.52 -1.05
C LEU A 52 16.13 4.62 0.00
N GLY A 53 17.05 3.76 -0.43
CA GLY A 53 17.81 2.90 0.47
C GLY A 53 19.08 3.53 1.07
N ALA A 54 19.54 4.68 0.59
CA ALA A 54 20.89 5.18 0.89
C ALA A 54 21.18 5.30 2.40
N GLU A 55 20.20 5.81 3.17
CA GLU A 55 20.30 5.94 4.62
C GLU A 55 20.26 4.59 5.35
N ILE A 56 19.53 3.61 4.82
CA ILE A 56 19.42 2.26 5.40
C ILE A 56 20.74 1.50 5.24
N TRP A 57 21.42 1.70 4.12
CA TRP A 57 22.70 1.07 3.81
C TRP A 57 23.92 1.85 4.36
N HIS A 58 23.68 2.94 5.09
CA HIS A 58 24.76 3.75 5.63
C HIS A 58 25.59 2.95 6.66
N GLY A 59 26.90 2.87 6.44
CA GLY A 59 27.81 2.12 7.32
C GLY A 59 27.81 0.61 7.13
N ILE A 60 27.05 0.07 6.17
CA ILE A 60 27.13 -1.34 5.75
C ILE A 60 28.20 -1.45 4.66
N ASP A 61 29.17 -2.35 4.83
CA ASP A 61 30.10 -2.71 3.76
C ASP A 61 29.37 -3.56 2.72
N PRO A 62 29.23 -3.09 1.46
CA PRO A 62 28.50 -3.83 0.43
C PRO A 62 29.14 -5.17 0.09
N GLN A 63 30.47 -5.26 0.15
CA GLN A 63 31.20 -6.47 -0.24
C GLN A 63 31.03 -7.55 0.84
N GLU A 64 31.19 -7.18 2.11
CA GLU A 64 30.97 -8.09 3.25
C GLU A 64 29.52 -8.62 3.26
N TYR A 65 28.54 -7.75 3.03
CA TYR A 65 27.13 -8.14 2.97
C TYR A 65 26.84 -9.13 1.85
N ILE A 66 27.40 -8.92 0.65
CA ILE A 66 27.24 -9.84 -0.49
C ILE A 66 27.90 -11.19 -0.20
N ASP A 67 29.08 -11.19 0.40
CA ASP A 67 29.83 -12.42 0.70
C ASP A 67 29.08 -13.27 1.74
N GLN A 68 28.47 -12.63 2.75
CA GLN A 68 27.58 -13.29 3.70
C GLN A 68 26.40 -13.95 2.98
N LEU A 69 25.68 -13.19 2.13
CA LEU A 69 24.54 -13.72 1.38
C LEU A 69 24.94 -14.89 0.47
N ARG A 70 26.10 -14.84 -0.19
CA ARG A 70 26.57 -15.94 -1.05
C ARG A 70 26.91 -17.19 -0.24
N SER A 71 27.54 -17.01 0.91
CA SER A 71 27.87 -18.12 1.80
C SER A 71 26.62 -18.90 2.24
N GLU A 72 25.48 -18.22 2.43
CA GLU A 72 24.21 -18.87 2.77
C GLU A 72 23.68 -19.80 1.66
N TRP A 73 24.01 -19.52 0.39
CA TRP A 73 23.57 -20.33 -0.75
C TRP A 73 24.45 -21.56 -0.94
N ASP A 74 25.75 -21.46 -0.65
CA ASP A 74 26.70 -22.58 -0.74
C ASP A 74 26.43 -23.66 0.33
N HIS A 75 25.75 -23.30 1.41
CA HIS A 75 25.38 -24.21 2.51
C HIS A 75 23.91 -24.64 2.50
N ARG A 76 23.19 -24.36 1.40
CA ARG A 76 21.80 -24.79 1.24
C ARG A 76 21.75 -26.27 0.82
N PRO A 77 20.96 -27.13 1.49
CA PRO A 77 20.84 -28.55 1.13
C PRO A 77 20.17 -28.77 -0.23
#